data_AF-A0A660LFQ3-F1
#
_entry.id   AF-A0A660LFQ3-F1
#
_cell.length_a   1.000
_cell.length_b   1.000
_cell.length_c   1.000
_cell.angle_alpha   90.00
_cell.angle_beta   90.00
_cell.angle_gamma   90.00
#
_symmetry.space_group_name_H-M   'P 1'
#
loop_
_entity.id
_entity.type
_entity.pdbx_description
1 polymer ?
#
loop_
_entity_poly.entity_id
_entity_poly.type
_entity_poly.pdbx_seq_one_letter_code
_entity_poly.pdbx_strand_id
1 'polypeptide(L)'
;MFRKTAIVAALAALAIPATANAATPPIQSHTYHVSVKPGTLANGQDTVTANVKVTNPENSVRRFWSRSTIQSMVREGIDNGYEMPYMSQGFRCTPVLDGSMNASTAHFTCKLQGADVPTGVTVTFTAPYLPPTAG
;
A
#
# COMPACT_ATOMS: atom_id res chain seq x y z
N MET A 1 49.63 28.99 -51.14
CA MET A 1 50.73 28.87 -50.17
C MET A 1 50.12 28.57 -48.79
N PHE A 2 50.09 27.30 -48.37
CA PHE A 2 51.01 26.67 -47.40
C PHE A 2 50.99 27.32 -46.01
N ARG A 3 50.16 26.80 -45.09
CA ARG A 3 50.44 25.77 -44.04
C ARG A 3 50.80 26.41 -42.69
N LYS A 4 50.10 26.02 -41.61
CA LYS A 4 50.66 25.25 -40.46
C LYS A 4 49.72 25.26 -39.24
N THR A 5 49.09 24.10 -39.05
CA THR A 5 48.91 23.29 -37.83
C THR A 5 49.37 23.85 -36.47
N ALA A 6 48.50 23.72 -35.46
CA ALA A 6 48.81 23.45 -34.05
C ALA A 6 47.65 22.61 -33.47
N ILE A 7 47.76 21.28 -33.49
CA ILE A 7 48.17 20.38 -32.39
C ILE A 7 47.33 20.50 -31.11
N VAL A 8 46.62 19.39 -30.87
CA VAL A 8 45.76 18.97 -29.78
C VAL A 8 46.57 18.62 -28.52
N ALA A 9 46.03 18.91 -27.32
CA ALA A 9 46.13 18.11 -26.08
C ALA A 9 45.71 18.98 -24.88
N ALA A 10 45.01 18.53 -23.85
CA ALA A 10 44.23 17.35 -23.56
C ALA A 10 43.50 17.70 -22.25
N LEU A 11 42.19 17.97 -22.27
CA LEU A 11 41.42 17.96 -21.02
C LEU A 11 41.10 16.51 -20.70
N ALA A 12 41.96 15.90 -19.89
CA ALA A 12 41.66 14.66 -19.20
C ALA A 12 40.55 14.94 -18.18
N ALA A 13 39.30 14.91 -18.63
CA ALA A 13 38.16 14.78 -17.74
C ALA A 13 38.25 13.37 -17.13
N LEU A 14 38.71 13.31 -15.88
CA LEU A 14 38.54 12.17 -15.00
C LEU A 14 37.06 11.75 -15.08
N ALA A 15 36.80 10.66 -15.79
CA ALA A 15 35.52 9.97 -15.76
C ALA A 15 35.41 9.32 -14.38
N ILE A 16 34.97 10.12 -13.39
CA ILE A 16 34.50 9.59 -12.12
C ILE A 16 33.31 8.70 -12.50
N PRO A 17 33.35 7.38 -12.25
CA PRO A 17 32.20 6.55 -12.50
C PRO A 17 31.07 7.10 -11.62
N ALA A 18 30.05 7.66 -12.28
CA ALA A 18 28.81 7.99 -11.62
C ALA A 18 28.34 6.68 -10.99
N THR A 19 28.47 6.56 -9.67
CA THR A 19 27.80 5.52 -8.92
C THR A 19 26.34 5.67 -9.28
N ALA A 20 25.83 4.72 -10.07
CA ALA A 20 24.41 4.62 -10.34
C ALA A 20 23.77 4.40 -8.97
N ASN A 21 23.34 5.50 -8.34
CA ASN A 21 22.43 5.44 -7.22
C ASN A 21 21.24 4.66 -7.76
N ALA A 22 21.09 3.41 -7.30
CA ALA A 22 19.86 2.67 -7.49
C ALA A 22 18.74 3.59 -6.99
N ALA A 23 18.00 4.17 -7.94
CA ALA A 23 16.94 5.10 -7.64
C ALA A 23 15.98 4.35 -6.72
N THR A 24 15.86 4.80 -5.48
CA THR A 24 14.90 4.20 -4.56
C THR A 24 13.54 4.41 -5.18
N PRO A 25 12.77 3.33 -5.44
CA PRO A 25 11.49 3.45 -6.12
C PRO A 25 10.60 4.43 -5.33
N PRO A 26 9.90 5.36 -6.00
CA PRO A 26 9.07 6.35 -5.31
C PRO A 26 8.00 5.65 -4.48
N ILE A 27 7.85 6.09 -3.23
CA ILE A 27 6.84 5.58 -2.29
C ILE A 27 5.89 6.72 -1.94
N GLN A 28 4.58 6.46 -2.05
CA GLN A 28 3.52 7.33 -1.56
C GLN A 28 2.78 6.65 -0.41
N SER A 29 2.48 7.42 0.63
CA SER A 29 1.71 6.95 1.78
C SER A 29 0.43 7.78 1.88
N HIS A 30 -0.71 7.11 2.07
CA HIS A 30 -2.00 7.75 2.30
C HIS A 30 -2.65 7.14 3.54
N THR A 31 -3.34 7.96 4.31
CA THR A 31 -4.14 7.51 5.45
C THR A 31 -5.59 7.89 5.20
N TYR A 32 -6.48 6.91 5.34
CA TYR A 32 -7.91 7.08 5.14
C TYR A 32 -8.66 6.69 6.41
N HIS A 33 -9.57 7.56 6.85
CA HIS A 33 -10.54 7.25 7.88
C HIS A 33 -11.81 6.72 7.22
N VAL A 34 -12.16 5.48 7.53
CA VAL A 34 -13.29 4.75 6.94
C VAL A 34 -14.34 4.53 8.00
N SER A 35 -15.50 5.16 7.85
CA SER A 35 -16.66 4.87 8.69
C SER A 35 -17.28 3.53 8.30
N VAL A 36 -17.52 2.70 9.31
CA VAL A 36 -18.08 1.36 9.25
C VAL A 36 -19.42 1.32 10.00
N LYS A 37 -20.12 0.20 9.94
CA LYS A 37 -21.41 0.05 10.62
C LYS A 37 -21.22 0.15 12.14
N PRO A 38 -22.05 0.94 12.85
CA PRO A 38 -21.99 1.00 14.30
C PRO A 38 -22.34 -0.37 14.90
N GLY A 39 -21.62 -0.76 15.95
CA GLY A 39 -21.79 -2.05 16.61
C GLY A 39 -21.03 -3.22 15.98
N THR A 40 -20.22 -3.00 14.94
CA THR A 40 -19.29 -4.03 14.43
C THR A 40 -17.95 -4.01 15.17
N LEU A 41 -17.47 -2.83 15.57
CA LEU A 41 -16.22 -2.67 16.33
C LEU A 41 -16.47 -2.57 17.83
N ALA A 42 -15.48 -2.98 18.61
CA ALA A 42 -15.46 -2.83 20.06
C ALA A 42 -15.39 -1.37 20.50
N ASN A 43 -15.71 -1.13 21.78
CA ASN A 43 -15.59 0.16 22.45
C ASN A 43 -16.40 1.30 21.80
N GLY A 44 -17.45 0.98 21.05
CA GLY A 44 -18.29 1.97 20.37
C GLY A 44 -17.60 2.66 19.20
N GLN A 45 -16.51 2.10 18.66
CA GLN A 45 -15.87 2.63 17.47
C GLN A 45 -16.74 2.39 16.24
N ASP A 46 -16.78 3.38 15.35
CA ASP A 46 -17.47 3.32 14.06
C ASP A 46 -16.53 3.72 12.92
N THR A 47 -15.24 3.92 13.20
CA THR A 47 -14.26 4.40 12.24
C THR A 47 -12.98 3.58 12.33
N VAL A 48 -12.49 3.12 11.17
CA VAL A 48 -11.23 2.39 11.00
C VAL A 48 -10.23 3.28 10.27
N THR A 49 -8.98 3.29 10.74
CA THR A 49 -7.88 3.97 10.06
C THR A 49 -7.17 2.98 9.14
N ALA A 50 -7.22 3.23 7.83
CA ALA A 50 -6.54 2.46 6.81
C ALA A 50 -5.30 3.21 6.29
N ASN A 51 -4.15 2.55 6.35
CA ASN A 51 -2.87 3.05 5.87
C ASN A 51 -2.55 2.40 4.53
N VAL A 52 -2.32 3.20 3.51
CA VAL A 52 -2.02 2.76 2.15
C VAL A 52 -0.59 3.15 1.81
N LYS A 53 0.20 2.16 1.39
CA LYS A 53 1.53 2.32 0.86
C LYS A 53 1.52 1.96 -0.62
N VAL A 54 1.86 2.92 -1.46
CA VAL A 54 1.98 2.77 -2.91
C VAL A 54 3.45 2.83 -3.29
N THR A 55 3.97 1.80 -3.94
CA THR A 55 5.32 1.76 -4.50
C THR A 55 5.23 1.92 -6.01
N ASN A 56 6.09 2.74 -6.62
CA ASN A 56 6.04 3.08 -8.05
C ASN A 56 4.66 3.58 -8.49
N PRO A 57 4.12 4.66 -7.89
CA PRO A 57 2.78 5.15 -8.20
C PRO A 57 2.68 5.58 -9.68
N GLU A 58 1.85 4.89 -10.45
CA GLU A 58 1.51 5.28 -11.82
C GLU A 58 0.11 5.87 -11.90
N ASN A 59 -0.05 6.98 -12.62
CA ASN A 59 -1.32 7.71 -12.63
C ASN A 59 -2.47 6.91 -13.30
N SER A 60 -2.15 5.97 -14.19
CA SER A 60 -3.08 5.04 -14.87
C SER A 60 -3.82 4.10 -13.90
N VAL A 61 -3.18 3.76 -12.79
CA VAL A 61 -3.68 2.80 -11.79
C VAL A 61 -4.09 3.47 -10.47
N ARG A 62 -4.10 4.81 -10.43
CA ARG A 62 -4.46 5.61 -9.26
C ARG A 62 -5.84 5.31 -8.67
N ARG A 63 -6.76 4.79 -9.49
CA ARG A 63 -8.08 4.33 -9.03
C ARG A 63 -8.00 3.26 -7.93
N PHE A 64 -6.94 2.43 -7.93
CA PHE A 64 -6.80 1.33 -6.98
C PHE A 64 -6.50 1.80 -5.54
N TRP A 65 -5.91 2.99 -5.36
CA TRP A 65 -5.71 3.59 -4.02
C TRP A 65 -6.56 4.84 -3.79
N SER A 66 -7.65 4.99 -4.55
CA SER A 66 -8.62 6.06 -4.34
C SER A 66 -9.44 5.82 -3.07
N ARG A 67 -9.93 6.91 -2.45
CA ARG A 67 -10.72 6.83 -1.21
C ARG A 67 -11.90 5.86 -1.31
N SER A 68 -12.64 5.88 -2.42
CA SER A 68 -13.80 5.00 -2.63
C SER A 68 -13.40 3.53 -2.65
N THR A 69 -12.34 3.18 -3.37
CA THR A 69 -11.82 1.80 -3.45
C THR A 69 -11.38 1.30 -2.08
N ILE A 70 -10.61 2.11 -1.35
CA ILE A 70 -10.14 1.76 -0.01
C ILE A 70 -11.31 1.63 0.97
N GLN A 71 -12.29 2.53 0.91
CA GLN A 71 -13.48 2.46 1.76
C GLN A 71 -14.30 1.18 1.51
N SER A 72 -14.54 0.83 0.25
CA SER A 72 -15.25 -0.41 -0.10
C SER A 72 -14.50 -1.63 0.39
N MET A 73 -13.19 -1.71 0.13
CA MET A 73 -12.35 -2.84 0.57
C MET A 73 -12.33 -2.98 2.10
N VAL A 74 -12.17 -1.88 2.84
CA VAL A 74 -12.16 -1.90 4.30
C VAL A 74 -13.51 -2.33 4.84
N ARG A 75 -14.62 -1.75 4.35
CA ARG A 75 -15.97 -2.15 4.80
C ARG A 75 -16.24 -3.62 4.53
N GLU A 76 -15.86 -4.12 3.36
CA GLU A 76 -16.03 -5.53 3.02
C GLU A 76 -15.24 -6.46 3.95
N GLY A 77 -14.02 -6.08 4.37
CA GLY A 77 -13.28 -6.84 5.37
C GLY A 77 -13.86 -6.78 6.77
N ILE A 78 -14.52 -5.68 7.11
CA ILE A 78 -15.23 -5.53 8.39
C ILE A 78 -16.52 -6.34 8.41
N ASP A 79 -17.26 -6.36 7.30
CA ASP A 79 -18.55 -7.04 7.18
C ASP A 79 -18.44 -8.56 6.94
N ASN A 80 -17.46 -9.04 6.17
CA ASN A 80 -17.32 -10.47 5.82
C ASN A 80 -16.56 -11.33 6.84
N GLY A 81 -16.31 -10.81 8.04
CA GLY A 81 -15.67 -11.55 9.12
C GLY A 81 -14.15 -11.67 8.93
N TYR A 82 -13.42 -11.33 9.99
CA TYR A 82 -11.95 -11.38 10.06
C TYR A 82 -11.36 -12.81 10.03
N GLU A 83 -12.19 -13.82 9.77
CA GLU A 83 -11.86 -15.24 9.92
C GLU A 83 -11.15 -15.81 8.69
N MET A 84 -11.33 -15.22 7.50
CA MET A 84 -10.76 -15.75 6.25
C MET A 84 -10.19 -14.66 5.34
N PRO A 85 -9.16 -14.98 4.53
CA PRO A 85 -8.71 -14.09 3.46
C PRO A 85 -9.80 -13.86 2.42
N TYR A 86 -9.97 -12.62 1.97
CA TYR A 86 -10.96 -12.24 0.96
C TYR A 86 -10.30 -11.46 -0.18
N MET A 87 -11.01 -11.33 -1.29
CA MET A 87 -10.61 -10.49 -2.42
C MET A 87 -11.63 -9.38 -2.65
N SER A 88 -11.18 -8.13 -2.73
CA SER A 88 -12.04 -6.97 -2.99
C SER A 88 -11.32 -5.96 -3.86
N GLN A 89 -11.99 -5.45 -4.90
CA GLN A 89 -11.45 -4.42 -5.80
C GLN A 89 -10.06 -4.73 -6.42
N GLY A 90 -9.76 -6.02 -6.62
CA GLY A 90 -8.45 -6.48 -7.10
C GLY A 90 -7.38 -6.62 -6.01
N PHE A 91 -7.70 -6.36 -4.75
CA PHE A 91 -6.84 -6.62 -3.60
C PHE A 91 -7.13 -7.98 -3.02
N ARG A 92 -6.07 -8.71 -2.64
CA ARG A 92 -6.16 -9.86 -1.75
C ARG A 92 -5.85 -9.41 -0.34
N CYS A 93 -6.85 -9.51 0.53
CA CYS A 93 -6.79 -9.13 1.93
C CYS A 93 -6.64 -10.36 2.81
N THR A 94 -5.62 -10.37 3.65
CA THR A 94 -5.37 -11.42 4.62
C THR A 94 -5.54 -10.85 6.03
N PRO A 95 -6.51 -11.33 6.82
CA PRO A 95 -6.60 -11.01 8.23
C PRO A 95 -5.56 -11.80 9.03
N VAL A 96 -5.05 -11.18 10.09
CA VAL A 96 -4.21 -11.81 11.12
C VAL A 96 -4.80 -11.42 12.46
N LEU A 97 -5.23 -12.40 13.24
CA LEU A 97 -5.79 -12.18 14.57
C LEU A 97 -4.67 -12.01 15.60
N ASP A 98 -4.78 -10.98 16.44
CA ASP A 98 -3.80 -10.72 17.49
C ASP A 98 -4.02 -11.66 18.68
N GLY A 99 -3.30 -12.79 18.70
CA GLY A 99 -3.10 -13.62 19.89
C GLY A 99 -4.35 -14.37 20.42
N SER A 100 -4.35 -15.69 20.25
CA SER A 100 -5.32 -16.65 20.82
C SER A 100 -6.70 -16.65 20.15
N MET A 101 -7.41 -17.78 20.26
CA MET A 101 -8.71 -18.03 19.60
C MET A 101 -9.85 -17.08 20.03
N ASN A 102 -9.60 -16.21 21.01
CA ASN A 102 -10.51 -15.17 21.51
C ASN A 102 -10.06 -13.74 21.14
N ALA A 103 -9.06 -13.61 20.27
CA ALA A 103 -8.55 -12.33 19.80
C ALA A 103 -9.69 -11.49 19.19
N SER A 104 -10.03 -10.40 19.87
CA SER A 104 -11.04 -9.45 19.42
C SER A 104 -10.44 -8.42 18.45
N THR A 105 -9.18 -8.55 18.04
CA THR A 105 -8.51 -7.59 17.15
C THR A 105 -7.94 -8.29 15.95
N ALA A 106 -8.33 -7.84 14.75
CA ALA A 106 -7.76 -8.31 13.49
C ALA A 106 -6.92 -7.23 12.81
N HIS A 107 -5.77 -7.66 12.29
CA HIS A 107 -4.89 -6.88 11.45
C HIS A 107 -5.05 -7.34 10.01
N PHE A 108 -5.56 -6.47 9.16
CA PHE A 108 -5.73 -6.76 7.74
C PHE A 108 -4.53 -6.25 6.96
N THR A 109 -4.01 -7.11 6.09
CA THR A 109 -3.03 -6.72 5.06
C THR A 109 -3.60 -7.03 3.69
N CYS A 110 -3.92 -6.00 2.93
CA CYS A 110 -4.44 -6.09 1.57
C CYS A 110 -3.36 -5.73 0.55
N LYS A 111 -3.12 -6.60 -0.42
CA LYS A 111 -2.15 -6.36 -1.50
C LYS A 111 -2.86 -6.42 -2.83
N LEU A 112 -2.61 -5.43 -3.69
CA LEU A 112 -3.11 -5.46 -5.06
C LEU A 112 -2.56 -6.70 -5.79
N GLN A 113 -3.44 -7.50 -6.37
CA GLN A 113 -3.12 -8.66 -7.20
C GLN A 113 -3.56 -8.41 -8.64
N GLY A 114 -2.76 -8.88 -9.61
CA GLY A 114 -3.11 -8.76 -11.02
C GLY A 114 -2.63 -7.48 -11.71
N ALA A 115 -1.61 -6.84 -11.16
CA ALA A 115 -0.94 -5.74 -11.82
C ALA A 115 0.28 -6.27 -12.59
N ASP A 116 0.15 -6.48 -13.91
CA ASP A 116 1.27 -6.46 -14.88
C ASP A 116 1.92 -5.05 -14.96
N VAL A 117 1.87 -4.30 -13.84
CA VAL A 117 2.39 -2.96 -13.69
C VAL A 117 3.34 -2.91 -12.51
N PRO A 118 4.43 -2.13 -12.58
CA PRO A 118 5.40 -1.99 -11.50
C PRO A 118 4.81 -1.36 -10.22
N THR A 119 3.59 -0.80 -10.28
CA THR A 119 2.90 -0.23 -9.12
C THR A 119 2.43 -1.31 -8.13
N GLY A 120 2.96 -1.25 -6.91
CA GLY A 120 2.48 -2.05 -5.79
C GLY A 120 1.61 -1.21 -4.87
N VAL A 121 0.44 -1.72 -4.48
CA VAL A 121 -0.41 -1.07 -3.47
C VAL A 121 -0.63 -2.04 -2.32
N THR A 122 -0.21 -1.63 -1.13
CA THR A 122 -0.45 -2.36 0.12
C THR A 122 -1.30 -1.50 1.03
N VAL A 123 -2.37 -2.07 1.57
CA VAL A 123 -3.25 -1.41 2.53
C VAL A 123 -3.22 -2.19 3.83
N THR A 124 -3.03 -1.51 4.94
CA THR A 124 -3.08 -2.10 6.27
C THR A 124 -4.10 -1.37 7.13
N PHE A 125 -4.89 -2.12 7.88
CA PHE A 125 -5.82 -1.56 8.86
C PHE A 125 -6.02 -2.53 10.00
N THR A 126 -6.37 -1.99 11.17
CA THR A 126 -6.64 -2.75 12.38
C THR A 126 -8.08 -2.52 12.79
N ALA A 127 -8.77 -3.60 13.13
CA ALA A 127 -10.15 -3.59 13.52
C ALA A 127 -10.32 -4.35 14.84
N PRO A 128 -10.63 -3.67 15.95
CA PRO A 128 -11.06 -4.32 17.17
C PRO A 128 -12.55 -4.66 17.01
N TYR A 129 -12.88 -5.93 16.84
CA TYR A 129 -14.24 -6.46 16.81
C TYR A 129 -14.80 -6.63 18.21
N LEU A 130 -16.13 -6.59 18.34
CA LEU A 130 -16.77 -7.08 19.56
C LEU A 130 -16.54 -8.59 19.67
N PRO A 131 -16.23 -9.12 20.87
CA PRO A 131 -16.22 -10.57 21.06
C PRO A 131 -17.61 -11.11 20.70
N PRO A 132 -17.71 -12.33 20.11
CA PRO A 132 -18.99 -12.95 19.84
C PRO A 132 -19.76 -13.00 21.16
N THR A 133 -20.91 -12.31 21.20
CA THR A 133 -21.79 -12.35 22.36
C THR A 133 -22.30 -13.78 22.44
N ALA A 134 -21.94 -14.51 23.50
CA ALA A 134 -22.50 -15.83 23.77
C ALA A 134 -24.01 -15.66 23.94
N GLY A 135 -24.75 -15.94 22.87
CA GLY A 135 -26.21 -16.05 22.86
C GLY A 135 -26.62 -17.46 23.22
#